data_AF-A0A8J2P1E6-F1
#
_entry.id   AF-A0A8J2P1E6-F1
#
_cell.length_a   1.000
_cell.length_b   1.000
_cell.length_c   1.000
_cell.angle_alpha   90.00
_cell.angle_beta   90.00
_cell.angle_gamma   90.00
#
_symmetry.space_group_name_H-M   'P 1'
#
loop_
_entity.id
_entity.type
_entity.pdbx_description
1 polymer ?
#
loop_
_entity_poly.entity_id
_entity_poly.type
_entity_poly.pdbx_seq_one_letter_code
_entity_poly.pdbx_strand_id
1 'polypeptide(L)'
;MVECMDRANGGSEVELTNEIKGLPEGSISLNGKEVSSFQVFALEFRNSWVKQLKDFESVSNSTVLKAPVLVQSTFEVTGEPLDTYLDLTGWHKGVAFVNGFNIGRYFKVGPQQRLYVPSPLLKTGNNTITIFEQLEVGSDIKFVSTPNIG
;
A
#
# COMPACT_ATOMS: atom_id res chain seq x y z
N MET A 1 8.58 -0.07 12.02
CA MET A 1 7.82 -0.88 11.04
C MET A 1 8.81 -1.58 10.14
N VAL A 2 8.61 -2.87 9.85
CA VAL A 2 9.42 -3.62 8.88
C VAL A 2 8.52 -4.02 7.73
N GLU A 3 8.99 -3.84 6.49
CA GLU A 3 8.27 -4.27 5.30
C GLU A 3 8.99 -5.43 4.62
N CYS A 4 8.22 -6.46 4.27
CA CYS A 4 8.67 -7.48 3.33
C CYS A 4 8.50 -6.95 1.90
N MET A 5 9.62 -6.62 1.24
CA MET A 5 9.70 -6.18 -0.17
C MET A 5 9.82 -7.38 -1.13
N ASP A 6 9.19 -8.50 -0.77
CA ASP A 6 9.29 -9.81 -1.44
C ASP A 6 10.53 -10.65 -1.05
N ARG A 7 10.52 -11.92 -1.48
CA ARG A 7 11.66 -12.84 -1.43
C ARG A 7 12.35 -12.91 -2.79
N ALA A 8 13.65 -13.20 -2.78
CA ALA A 8 14.36 -13.53 -4.00
C ALA A 8 13.67 -14.69 -4.75
N ASN A 9 13.59 -14.59 -6.08
CA ASN A 9 12.96 -15.59 -6.96
C ASN A 9 13.91 -16.11 -8.05
N GLY A 10 15.21 -15.78 -7.95
CA GLY A 10 16.27 -16.29 -8.79
C GLY A 10 17.59 -16.23 -8.04
N GLY A 11 18.47 -17.20 -8.31
CA GLY A 11 19.72 -17.38 -7.57
C GLY A 11 19.98 -18.85 -7.23
N SER A 12 21.02 -19.08 -6.44
CA SER A 12 21.36 -20.39 -5.90
C SER A 12 20.36 -20.85 -4.83
N GLU A 13 20.30 -22.16 -4.57
CA GLU A 13 19.42 -22.74 -3.54
C GLU A 13 19.66 -22.12 -2.15
N VAL A 14 20.91 -21.81 -1.81
CA VAL A 14 21.28 -21.17 -0.53
C VAL A 14 20.71 -19.75 -0.42
N GLU A 15 20.73 -19.00 -1.52
CA GLU A 15 20.14 -17.65 -1.56
C GLU A 15 18.62 -17.70 -1.44
N LEU A 16 17.98 -18.73 -2.00
CA LEU A 16 16.52 -18.89 -1.95
C LEU A 16 16.02 -19.44 -0.61
N THR A 17 16.85 -20.17 0.13
CA THR A 17 16.47 -20.80 1.41
C THR A 17 16.64 -19.88 2.63
N ASN A 18 17.42 -18.78 2.51
CA ASN A 18 17.70 -17.84 3.59
C ASN A 18 16.90 -16.52 3.54
N GLU A 19 15.67 -16.57 3.03
CA GLU A 19 14.83 -15.37 2.79
C GLU A 19 13.81 -15.07 3.91
N ILE A 20 14.24 -15.17 5.18
CA ILE A 20 13.42 -14.76 6.33
C ILE A 20 13.38 -13.23 6.40
N LYS A 21 12.18 -12.66 6.50
CA LYS A 21 11.95 -11.21 6.56
C LYS A 21 11.48 -10.81 7.96
N GLY A 22 11.64 -9.53 8.31
CA GLY A 22 11.40 -9.05 9.66
C GLY A 22 12.71 -8.85 10.41
N LEU A 23 12.75 -9.30 11.66
CA LEU A 23 13.94 -9.29 12.51
C LEU A 23 14.38 -10.74 12.76
N PRO A 24 15.14 -11.35 11.83
CA PRO A 24 15.44 -12.79 11.87
C PRO A 24 16.26 -13.22 13.09
N GLU A 25 17.14 -12.34 13.59
CA GLU A 25 17.93 -12.59 14.80
C GLU A 25 17.13 -12.41 16.09
N GLY A 26 15.94 -11.78 16.02
CA GLY A 26 15.03 -11.57 17.15
C GLY A 26 15.49 -10.59 18.22
N SER A 27 16.80 -10.32 18.34
CA SER A 27 17.36 -9.38 19.31
C SER A 27 17.26 -7.93 18.80
N ILE A 28 16.88 -7.03 19.69
CA ILE A 28 16.91 -5.58 19.48
C ILE A 28 17.71 -5.00 20.63
N SER A 29 18.68 -4.14 20.36
CA SER A 29 19.45 -3.47 21.41
C SER A 29 19.32 -1.95 21.33
N LEU A 30 19.27 -1.32 22.49
CA LEU A 30 19.33 0.13 22.65
C LEU A 30 20.56 0.46 23.50
N ASN A 31 21.51 1.20 22.92
CA ASN A 31 22.80 1.54 23.55
C ASN A 31 23.56 0.31 24.08
N GLY A 32 23.54 -0.80 23.33
CA GLY A 32 24.22 -2.05 23.68
C GLY A 32 23.50 -2.91 24.73
N LYS A 33 22.34 -2.48 25.24
CA LYS A 33 21.49 -3.28 26.11
C LYS A 33 20.35 -3.89 25.31
N GLU A 34 20.21 -5.22 25.38
CA GLU A 34 19.10 -5.92 24.74
C GLU A 34 17.76 -5.49 25.37
N VAL A 35 16.77 -5.31 24.49
CA VAL A 35 15.39 -5.00 24.83
C VAL A 35 14.57 -6.25 24.61
N SER A 36 13.92 -6.70 25.68
CA SER A 36 12.96 -7.79 25.65
C SER A 36 11.52 -7.27 25.79
N SER A 37 10.52 -8.14 25.61
CA SER A 37 9.10 -7.83 25.81
C SER A 37 8.48 -6.82 24.85
N PHE A 38 8.64 -7.04 23.54
CA PHE A 38 7.94 -6.28 22.50
C PHE A 38 6.68 -6.99 21.98
N GLN A 39 5.74 -6.20 21.48
CA GLN A 39 4.58 -6.69 20.74
C GLN A 39 4.83 -6.61 19.24
N VAL A 40 4.43 -7.64 18.51
CA VAL A 40 4.50 -7.68 17.05
C VAL A 40 3.08 -7.65 16.51
N PHE A 41 2.79 -6.65 15.68
CA PHE A 41 1.52 -6.53 14.99
C PHE A 41 1.73 -6.84 13.51
N ALA A 42 1.11 -7.92 13.03
CA ALA A 42 1.13 -8.25 11.61
C ALA A 42 0.11 -7.39 10.86
N LEU A 43 0.59 -6.58 9.92
CA LEU A 43 -0.26 -5.84 8.99
C LEU A 43 -0.49 -6.70 7.75
N GLU A 44 -1.50 -7.57 7.80
CA GLU A 44 -1.69 -8.60 6.78
C GLU A 44 -2.16 -8.07 5.42
N PHE A 45 -2.87 -6.94 5.41
CA PHE A 45 -3.45 -6.32 4.21
C PHE A 45 -4.24 -7.30 3.31
N ARG A 46 -4.81 -8.35 3.90
CA ARG A 46 -5.76 -9.24 3.23
C ARG A 46 -7.05 -8.49 2.90
N ASN A 47 -7.74 -8.92 1.85
CA ASN A 47 -8.99 -8.28 1.42
C ASN A 47 -10.02 -8.17 2.56
N SER A 48 -10.20 -9.25 3.34
CA SER A 48 -11.08 -9.25 4.52
C SER A 48 -10.66 -8.26 5.59
N TRP A 49 -9.35 -8.14 5.85
CA TRP A 49 -8.81 -7.19 6.82
C TRP A 49 -9.04 -5.75 6.38
N VAL A 50 -8.74 -5.42 5.12
CA VAL A 50 -8.92 -4.07 4.56
C VAL A 50 -10.39 -3.65 4.56
N LYS A 51 -11.31 -4.58 4.27
CA LYS A 51 -12.76 -4.32 4.31
C LYS A 51 -13.33 -4.11 5.72
N GLN A 52 -12.62 -4.55 6.76
CA GLN A 52 -13.03 -4.38 8.16
C GLN A 52 -12.46 -3.11 8.81
N LEU A 53 -11.61 -2.36 8.09
CA LEU A 53 -11.13 -1.06 8.54
C LEU A 53 -12.31 -0.12 8.75
N LYS A 54 -12.30 0.55 9.89
CA LYS A 54 -13.35 1.44 10.38
C LYS A 54 -12.68 2.57 11.17
N ASP A 55 -13.50 3.49 11.68
CA ASP A 55 -13.05 4.58 12.54
C ASP A 55 -12.06 5.53 11.82
N PHE A 56 -12.26 5.71 10.50
CA PHE A 56 -11.54 6.72 9.73
C PHE A 56 -11.97 8.12 10.18
N GLU A 57 -10.99 8.98 10.46
CA GLU A 57 -11.22 10.38 10.77
C GLU A 57 -11.18 11.22 9.48
N SER A 58 -12.08 12.21 9.40
CA SER A 58 -12.05 13.16 8.29
C SER A 58 -10.83 14.06 8.42
N VAL A 59 -10.01 14.10 7.37
CA VAL A 59 -8.81 14.93 7.31
C VAL A 59 -9.03 16.05 6.30
N SER A 60 -8.59 17.27 6.64
CA SER A 60 -8.66 18.40 5.71
C SER A 60 -7.67 18.19 4.55
N ASN A 61 -8.02 18.64 3.34
CA ASN A 61 -7.10 18.57 2.21
C ASN A 61 -5.81 19.38 2.42
N SER A 62 -5.80 20.34 3.36
CA SER A 62 -4.61 21.10 3.73
C SER A 62 -3.70 20.38 4.74
N THR A 63 -4.14 19.26 5.30
CA THR A 63 -3.36 18.53 6.30
C THR A 63 -2.24 17.75 5.62
N VAL A 64 -1.01 18.08 6.00
CA VAL A 64 0.17 17.34 5.57
C VAL A 64 0.41 16.18 6.54
N LEU A 65 0.18 14.95 6.08
CA LEU A 65 0.39 13.73 6.86
C LEU A 65 1.74 13.10 6.49
N LYS A 66 2.71 13.15 7.41
CA LYS A 66 4.07 12.60 7.26
C LYS A 66 4.34 11.42 8.18
N ALA A 67 3.64 10.31 7.95
CA ALA A 67 3.77 9.07 8.72
C ALA A 67 3.12 7.91 7.96
N PRO A 68 3.41 6.64 8.35
CA PRO A 68 2.60 5.51 7.93
C PRO A 68 1.13 5.68 8.30
N VAL A 69 0.26 5.76 7.28
CA VAL A 69 -1.16 6.06 7.45
C VAL A 69 -2.00 5.30 6.42
N LEU A 70 -3.21 4.90 6.84
CA LEU A 70 -4.26 4.43 5.95
C LEU A 70 -5.20 5.59 5.65
N VAL A 71 -5.33 5.94 4.38
CA VAL A 71 -6.31 6.92 3.91
C VAL A 71 -7.35 6.23 3.06
N GLN A 72 -8.60 6.65 3.19
CA GLN A 72 -9.72 6.07 2.46
C GLN A 72 -10.57 7.18 1.84
N SER A 73 -11.03 6.94 0.62
CA SER A 73 -12.01 7.77 -0.06
C SER A 73 -13.00 6.90 -0.81
N THR A 74 -14.13 7.49 -1.18
CA THR A 74 -15.13 6.87 -2.04
C THR A 74 -15.28 7.67 -3.33
N PHE A 75 -15.64 6.99 -4.41
CA PHE A 75 -15.90 7.62 -5.71
C PHE A 75 -17.00 6.87 -6.46
N GLU A 76 -17.74 7.57 -7.30
CA GLU A 76 -18.86 7.00 -8.05
C GLU A 76 -18.48 6.70 -9.50
N VAL A 77 -18.85 5.51 -9.98
CA VAL A 77 -18.80 5.14 -11.40
C VAL A 77 -20.23 5.14 -11.94
N THR A 78 -20.57 6.13 -12.76
CA THR A 78 -21.95 6.35 -13.24
C THR A 78 -22.35 5.43 -14.41
N GLY A 79 -21.37 4.82 -15.08
CA GLY A 79 -21.59 3.98 -16.26
C GLY A 79 -21.12 2.53 -16.06
N GLU A 80 -20.89 1.86 -17.19
CA GLU A 80 -20.19 0.57 -17.20
C GLU A 80 -18.74 0.78 -16.74
N PRO A 81 -18.24 -0.01 -15.78
CA PRO A 81 -16.86 0.10 -15.34
C PRO A 81 -15.89 -0.22 -16.48
N LEU A 82 -14.86 0.61 -16.62
CA LEU A 82 -13.79 0.44 -17.61
C LEU A 82 -12.45 0.28 -16.91
N ASP A 83 -11.52 -0.34 -17.63
CA ASP A 83 -10.13 -0.43 -17.20
C ASP A 83 -9.55 0.98 -17.03
N THR A 84 -8.76 1.17 -15.98
CA THR A 84 -8.18 2.47 -15.65
C THR A 84 -6.85 2.32 -14.90
N TYR A 85 -6.23 3.45 -14.58
CA TYR A 85 -4.98 3.49 -13.82
C TYR A 85 -5.08 4.49 -12.69
N LEU A 86 -4.70 4.08 -11.48
CA LEU A 86 -4.54 4.96 -10.34
C LEU A 86 -3.21 5.72 -10.47
N ASP A 87 -3.26 7.05 -10.53
CA ASP A 87 -2.09 7.92 -10.61
C ASP A 87 -1.51 8.23 -9.23
N LEU A 88 -0.27 7.80 -9.01
CA LEU A 88 0.44 7.87 -7.75
C LEU A 88 1.70 8.75 -7.86
N THR A 89 1.82 9.56 -8.91
CA THR A 89 2.97 10.46 -9.14
C THR A 89 3.16 11.47 -7.99
N GLY A 90 2.06 11.89 -7.35
CA GLY A 90 2.08 12.79 -6.19
C GLY A 90 2.31 12.09 -4.84
N TRP A 91 2.39 10.76 -4.82
CA TRP A 91 2.52 9.93 -3.61
C TRP A 91 3.97 9.46 -3.44
N HIS A 92 4.30 8.86 -2.29
CA HIS A 92 5.68 8.54 -1.95
C HIS A 92 5.96 7.04 -1.99
N LYS A 93 5.36 6.25 -1.10
CA LYS A 93 5.62 4.81 -1.06
C LYS A 93 4.52 4.08 -0.33
N GLY A 94 3.98 3.03 -0.93
CA GLY A 94 2.87 2.34 -0.29
C GLY A 94 2.22 1.23 -1.09
N VAL A 95 0.99 0.92 -0.69
CA VAL A 95 0.12 -0.09 -1.30
C VAL A 95 -1.28 0.48 -1.46
N ALA A 96 -1.93 0.21 -2.59
CA ALA A 96 -3.28 0.69 -2.86
C ALA A 96 -4.28 -0.46 -2.96
N PHE A 97 -5.53 -0.17 -2.63
CA PHE A 97 -6.63 -1.13 -2.61
C PHE A 97 -7.90 -0.56 -3.23
N VAL A 98 -8.49 -1.26 -4.19
CA VAL A 98 -9.79 -0.90 -4.78
C VAL A 98 -10.83 -1.91 -4.32
N ASN A 99 -11.89 -1.44 -3.67
CA ASN A 99 -12.94 -2.28 -3.07
C ASN A 99 -12.38 -3.41 -2.17
N GLY A 100 -11.29 -3.10 -1.46
CA GLY A 100 -10.55 -4.03 -0.59
C GLY A 100 -9.58 -4.97 -1.31
N PHE A 101 -9.55 -4.99 -2.64
CA PHE A 101 -8.57 -5.76 -3.41
C PHE A 101 -7.24 -5.01 -3.51
N ASN A 102 -6.13 -5.66 -3.14
CA ASN A 102 -4.79 -5.09 -3.23
C ASN A 102 -4.34 -5.01 -4.69
N ILE A 103 -4.21 -3.80 -5.24
CA ILE A 103 -3.82 -3.56 -6.63
C ILE A 103 -2.30 -3.42 -6.82
N GLY A 104 -1.53 -3.53 -5.74
CA GLY A 104 -0.07 -3.57 -5.78
C GLY A 104 0.62 -2.42 -5.03
N ARG A 105 1.95 -2.43 -5.15
CA ARG A 105 2.85 -1.47 -4.50
C ARG A 105 3.16 -0.33 -5.46
N TYR A 106 3.33 0.87 -4.92
CA TYR A 106 3.88 2.00 -5.65
C TYR A 106 5.08 2.58 -4.91
N PHE A 107 5.98 3.20 -5.66
CA PHE A 107 7.12 3.90 -5.10
C PHE A 107 7.51 5.03 -6.04
N LYS A 108 7.59 6.26 -5.52
CA LYS A 108 7.95 7.49 -6.22
C LYS A 108 9.24 7.39 -7.05
N VAL A 109 10.18 6.54 -6.64
CA VAL A 109 11.43 6.29 -7.38
C VAL A 109 11.15 5.77 -8.80
N GLY A 110 10.03 5.10 -9.03
CA GLY A 110 9.64 4.58 -10.34
C GLY A 110 10.34 3.26 -10.71
N PRO A 111 10.34 2.87 -12.00
CA PRO A 111 9.87 3.67 -13.15
C PRO A 111 8.33 3.76 -13.24
N GLN A 112 7.62 2.77 -12.68
CA GLN A 112 6.16 2.77 -12.65
C GLN A 112 5.59 3.80 -11.65
N GLN A 113 4.73 4.70 -12.15
CA GLN A 113 4.07 5.75 -11.37
C GLN A 113 2.54 5.56 -11.29
N ARG A 114 2.01 4.56 -12.02
CA ARG A 114 0.57 4.29 -12.09
C ARG A 114 0.29 2.80 -11.90
N LEU A 115 -0.73 2.48 -11.11
CA LEU A 115 -1.19 1.12 -10.89
C LEU A 115 -2.39 0.82 -11.76
N TYR A 116 -2.37 -0.33 -12.44
CA TYR A 116 -3.49 -0.80 -13.24
C TYR A 116 -4.68 -1.20 -12.34
N VAL A 117 -5.88 -0.79 -12.73
CA VAL A 117 -7.14 -1.13 -12.07
C VAL A 117 -8.06 -1.79 -13.10
N PRO A 118 -8.16 -3.13 -13.06
CA PRO A 118 -9.08 -3.87 -13.91
C PRO A 118 -10.54 -3.47 -13.65
N SER A 119 -11.33 -3.34 -14.71
CA SER A 119 -12.77 -3.06 -14.63
C SER A 119 -13.56 -4.02 -13.74
N PRO A 120 -13.24 -5.34 -13.63
CA PRO A 120 -13.96 -6.24 -12.73
C PRO A 120 -13.76 -5.95 -11.24
N LEU A 121 -12.73 -5.17 -10.87
CA LEU A 121 -12.57 -4.71 -9.48
C LEU A 121 -13.49 -3.54 -9.16
N LEU A 122 -14.03 -2.87 -10.17
CA LEU A 122 -14.94 -1.74 -10.05
C LEU A 122 -16.38 -2.22 -10.17
N LYS A 123 -17.31 -1.41 -9.65
CA LYS A 123 -18.75 -1.61 -9.80
C LYS A 123 -19.41 -0.31 -10.21
N THR A 124 -20.51 -0.38 -10.95
CA THR A 124 -21.38 0.79 -11.13
C THR A 124 -21.89 1.26 -9.76
N GLY A 125 -21.90 2.57 -9.55
CA GLY A 125 -22.18 3.21 -8.26
C GLY A 125 -20.92 3.41 -7.42
N ASN A 126 -21.05 3.28 -6.10
CA ASN A 126 -20.06 3.76 -5.15
C ASN A 126 -18.90 2.76 -4.92
N ASN A 127 -17.67 3.15 -5.23
CA ASN A 127 -16.45 2.37 -5.03
C ASN A 127 -15.60 2.96 -3.91
N THR A 128 -14.77 2.13 -3.27
CA THR A 128 -13.87 2.55 -2.21
C THR A 128 -12.42 2.39 -2.66
N ILE A 129 -11.61 3.42 -2.45
CA ILE A 129 -10.16 3.41 -2.58
C ILE A 129 -9.56 3.54 -1.18
N THR A 130 -8.70 2.61 -0.81
CA THR A 130 -7.88 2.70 0.40
C THR A 130 -6.42 2.72 -0.02
N ILE A 131 -5.61 3.60 0.56
CA ILE A 131 -4.16 3.67 0.30
C ILE A 131 -3.44 3.61 1.63
N PHE A 132 -2.51 2.67 1.75
CA PHE A 132 -1.50 2.69 2.79
C PHE A 132 -0.30 3.46 2.28
N GLU A 133 -0.03 4.64 2.82
CA GLU A 133 1.15 5.47 2.50
C GLU A 133 2.10 5.44 3.69
N GLN A 134 3.41 5.29 3.42
CA GLN A 134 4.43 5.09 4.45
C GLN A 134 5.18 6.35 4.85
N LEU A 135 5.22 7.35 3.95
CA LEU A 135 6.08 8.52 4.09
C LEU A 135 5.26 9.81 4.14
N GLU A 136 4.60 10.18 3.05
CA GLU A 136 3.84 11.43 2.94
C GLU A 136 2.69 11.28 1.96
N VAL A 137 1.47 11.59 2.44
CA VAL A 137 0.23 11.47 1.68
C VAL A 137 0.23 12.40 0.46
N GLY A 138 -0.17 11.86 -0.70
CA GLY A 138 -0.25 12.62 -1.93
C GLY A 138 -1.38 13.65 -1.95
N SER A 139 -1.30 14.60 -2.88
CA SER A 139 -2.25 15.72 -2.94
C SER A 139 -3.66 15.29 -3.34
N ASP A 140 -3.78 14.34 -4.28
CA ASP A 140 -5.04 13.94 -4.88
C ASP A 140 -5.05 12.45 -5.25
N ILE A 141 -6.25 11.88 -5.35
CA ILE A 141 -6.50 10.56 -5.94
C ILE A 141 -7.06 10.77 -7.34
N LYS A 142 -6.35 10.29 -8.36
CA LYS A 142 -6.72 10.47 -9.78
C LYS A 142 -6.72 9.14 -10.50
N PHE A 143 -7.76 8.90 -11.30
CA PHE A 143 -7.84 7.79 -12.23
C PHE A 143 -7.67 8.30 -13.66
N VAL A 144 -6.84 7.63 -14.46
CA VAL A 144 -6.46 8.05 -15.81
C VAL A 144 -6.49 6.87 -16.77
N SER A 145 -6.64 7.14 -18.07
CA SER A 145 -6.80 6.11 -19.10
C SER A 145 -5.48 5.52 -19.63
N THR A 146 -4.33 6.00 -19.16
CA THR A 146 -3.01 5.60 -19.69
C THR A 146 -2.05 5.17 -18.58
N PRO A 147 -1.23 4.14 -18.82
CA PRO A 147 -0.17 3.76 -17.89
C PRO A 147 0.94 4.82 -17.84
N ASN A 148 1.78 4.74 -16.81
CA ASN A 148 3.08 5.42 -16.75
C ASN A 148 4.05 4.43 -16.10
N ILE A 149 4.91 3.83 -16.93
CA ILE A 149 5.78 2.69 -16.57
C ILE A 149 7.27 3.02 -16.71
N GLY A 150 7.62 4.28 -16.95
CA GLY A 150 8.96 4.73 -17.34
C GLY A 150 9.05 5.09 -18.81
#